data_AF-A0A1S1YYA1-F1
#
_entry.id   AF-A0A1S1YYA1-F1
#
_cell.length_a   1.000
_cell.length_b   1.000
_cell.length_c   1.000
_cell.angle_alpha   90.00
_cell.angle_beta   90.00
_cell.angle_gamma   90.00
#
_symmetry.space_group_name_H-M   'P 1'
#
loop_
_entity.id
_entity.type
_entity.pdbx_description
1 polymer ?
#
loop_
_entity_poly.entity_id
_entity_poly.type
_entity_poly.pdbx_seq_one_letter_code
_entity_poly.pdbx_strand_id
1 'polypeptide(L)'
;MQRTIKHIAQLKNIVFLLSLIPFYSCQTNTVPPTYRDALSYYPIEEGWYITYEVDSVILNYGEAENPDGIIGENIIQLMERIDKPFDDGFGHTNYRLERFKRENNNAEWVLDSVWVLTYRDNQIIKYENGIPYVKLVNPLYDRLKWNQNAYNNQGEQGEDGTDLRYEVASVGRFYGFDDKQFDITATINEINVENDDNQEDFETKVAHYAKDIGLVHLDYSKLSRSYYVFKSTDPELIGNPYCNHVNDSIVRLGDGSLVDNPFYGNPSCDYNPIYEGNLEGNTPEEKEQAINNWITQYSDNAMNPPIVNVSTLGQSSETGQIYSIAILNPDFFFGYNVVGTTINQKIIEYGINVRPGN
;
A
#
# COMPACT_ATOMS: atom_id res chain seq x y z
N MET A 1 -62.53 35.77 -66.52
CA MET A 1 -61.71 36.35 -67.61
C MET A 1 -61.24 37.69 -67.08
N GLN A 2 -60.01 38.04 -66.71
CA GLN A 2 -58.62 37.65 -67.00
C GLN A 2 -57.81 37.81 -65.69
N ARG A 3 -57.04 36.81 -65.22
CA ARG A 3 -55.58 36.58 -65.39
C ARG A 3 -54.63 37.54 -64.66
N THR A 4 -53.90 36.97 -63.68
CA THR A 4 -52.43 37.05 -63.38
C THR A 4 -51.82 38.44 -63.05
N ILE A 5 -50.93 38.66 -62.06
CA ILE A 5 -49.54 38.19 -61.83
C ILE A 5 -49.17 38.74 -60.41
N LYS A 6 -48.85 37.95 -59.37
CA LYS A 6 -47.55 37.40 -58.93
C LYS A 6 -46.43 38.42 -58.56
N HIS A 7 -46.00 38.32 -57.29
CA HIS A 7 -44.71 38.71 -56.69
C HIS A 7 -44.47 40.18 -56.30
N ILE A 8 -44.52 40.44 -54.99
CA ILE A 8 -43.43 40.95 -54.12
C ILE A 8 -44.06 41.23 -52.76
N ALA A 9 -43.80 40.39 -51.75
CA ALA A 9 -43.86 40.70 -50.30
C ALA A 9 -44.05 39.41 -49.49
N GLN A 10 -42.99 38.63 -49.31
CA GLN A 10 -42.90 37.65 -48.22
C GLN A 10 -41.45 37.63 -47.73
N LEU A 11 -40.97 38.78 -47.24
CA LEU A 11 -39.70 38.92 -46.52
C LEU A 11 -40.00 39.39 -45.09
N LYS A 12 -40.71 38.56 -44.33
CA LYS A 12 -41.00 38.78 -42.91
C LYS A 12 -41.65 37.53 -42.30
N ASN A 13 -40.94 36.40 -42.29
CA ASN A 13 -41.28 35.21 -41.48
C ASN A 13 -40.11 34.21 -41.50
N ILE A 14 -38.90 34.68 -41.17
CA ILE A 14 -37.72 33.85 -40.90
C ILE A 14 -37.13 34.29 -39.54
N VAL A 15 -37.94 34.26 -38.47
CA VAL A 15 -37.45 34.40 -37.08
C VAL A 15 -38.35 33.62 -36.09
N PHE A 16 -38.89 32.47 -36.50
CA PHE A 16 -39.68 31.62 -35.58
C PHE A 16 -39.45 30.14 -35.87
N LEU A 17 -38.18 29.73 -35.90
CA LEU A 17 -37.80 28.32 -36.00
C LEU A 17 -36.47 28.05 -35.28
N LEU A 18 -36.28 28.65 -34.09
CA LEU A 18 -35.06 28.45 -33.29
C LEU A 18 -35.37 28.58 -31.78
N SER A 19 -36.30 27.77 -31.26
CA SER A 19 -36.48 27.62 -29.79
C SER A 19 -37.28 26.37 -29.41
N LEU A 20 -36.92 25.22 -29.96
CA LEU A 20 -37.25 23.92 -29.36
C LEU A 20 -35.96 23.09 -29.33
N ILE A 21 -35.06 23.47 -28.41
CA ILE A 21 -34.01 22.58 -27.94
C ILE A 21 -34.66 21.74 -26.83
N PRO A 22 -34.89 20.43 -27.00
CA PRO A 22 -35.30 19.60 -25.89
C PRO A 22 -34.15 19.57 -24.88
N PHE A 23 -34.42 20.10 -23.68
CA PHE A 23 -33.56 19.91 -22.52
C PHE A 23 -33.51 18.41 -22.21
N TYR A 24 -32.50 17.73 -22.72
CA TYR A 24 -32.08 16.44 -22.18
C TYR A 24 -31.53 16.71 -20.77
N SER A 25 -32.43 16.69 -19.80
CA SER A 25 -32.06 16.56 -18.40
C SER A 25 -31.43 15.17 -18.26
N CYS A 26 -30.14 15.13 -18.00
CA CYS A 26 -29.46 13.93 -17.59
C CYS A 26 -30.06 13.56 -16.21
N GLN A 27 -31.00 12.62 -16.18
CA GLN A 27 -31.38 11.99 -14.92
C GLN A 27 -30.14 11.27 -14.41
N THR A 28 -29.48 11.85 -13.41
CA THR A 28 -28.56 11.11 -12.57
C THR A 28 -29.42 10.07 -11.85
N ASN A 29 -29.42 8.84 -12.37
CA ASN A 29 -29.89 7.67 -11.66
C ASN A 29 -28.97 7.51 -10.45
N THR A 30 -29.29 8.21 -9.37
CA THR A 30 -28.71 7.97 -8.06
C THR A 30 -29.24 6.62 -7.61
N VAL A 31 -28.53 5.56 -7.96
CA VAL A 31 -28.77 4.24 -7.40
C VAL A 31 -28.56 4.40 -5.89
N PRO A 32 -29.57 4.17 -5.05
CA PRO A 32 -29.39 4.27 -3.61
C PRO A 32 -28.29 3.30 -3.18
N PRO A 33 -27.40 3.71 -2.25
CA PRO A 33 -26.35 2.84 -1.74
C PRO A 33 -26.99 1.55 -1.23
N THR A 34 -26.42 0.42 -1.67
CA THR A 34 -26.88 -0.89 -1.22
C THR A 34 -26.28 -1.17 0.14
N TYR A 35 -27.04 -0.89 1.19
CA TYR A 35 -26.66 -1.21 2.55
C TYR A 35 -26.64 -2.72 2.76
N ARG A 36 -25.58 -3.23 3.38
CA ARG A 36 -25.45 -4.65 3.75
C ARG A 36 -25.10 -4.79 5.23
N ASP A 37 -25.62 -5.84 5.83
CA ASP A 37 -25.37 -6.16 7.23
C ASP A 37 -23.96 -6.74 7.42
N ALA A 38 -23.17 -6.10 8.29
CA ALA A 38 -21.81 -6.55 8.59
C ALA A 38 -21.75 -7.95 9.22
N LEU A 39 -22.77 -8.34 10.00
CA LEU A 39 -22.85 -9.67 10.59
C LEU A 39 -22.95 -10.77 9.53
N SER A 40 -23.51 -10.47 8.36
CA SER A 40 -23.52 -11.41 7.24
C SER A 40 -22.11 -11.70 6.71
N TYR A 41 -21.11 -10.87 6.98
CA TYR A 41 -19.72 -11.06 6.56
C TYR A 41 -18.79 -11.46 7.70
N TYR A 42 -19.31 -11.65 8.91
CA TYR A 42 -18.54 -12.06 10.07
C TYR A 42 -19.44 -12.85 11.03
N PRO A 43 -19.64 -14.15 10.77
CA PRO A 43 -20.44 -15.00 11.63
C PRO A 43 -19.89 -15.02 13.07
N ILE A 44 -20.77 -14.79 14.05
CA ILE A 44 -20.43 -14.83 15.48
C ILE A 44 -21.33 -15.87 16.15
N GLU A 45 -20.85 -17.12 16.18
CA GLU A 45 -21.59 -18.27 16.71
C GLU A 45 -20.64 -19.20 17.47
N GLU A 46 -21.09 -19.72 18.62
CA GLU A 46 -20.31 -20.70 19.38
C GLU A 46 -19.99 -21.93 18.52
N GLY A 47 -18.73 -22.37 18.57
CA GLY A 47 -18.23 -23.49 17.79
C GLY A 47 -17.86 -23.13 16.36
N TRP A 48 -18.21 -21.94 15.86
CA TRP A 48 -17.74 -21.48 14.56
C TRP A 48 -16.21 -21.50 14.52
N TYR A 49 -15.64 -22.08 13.47
CA TYR A 49 -14.20 -22.07 13.23
C TYR A 49 -13.89 -21.81 11.77
N ILE A 50 -12.72 -21.24 11.56
CA ILE A 50 -12.14 -21.01 10.24
C ILE A 50 -10.63 -21.25 10.31
N THR A 51 -10.09 -21.86 9.27
CA THR A 51 -8.67 -22.17 9.15
C THR A 51 -8.08 -21.51 7.92
N TYR A 52 -6.79 -21.21 8.01
CA TYR A 52 -6.05 -20.50 6.98
C TYR A 52 -4.71 -21.16 6.73
N GLU A 53 -4.26 -21.08 5.49
CA GLU A 53 -2.85 -21.15 5.13
C GLU A 53 -2.30 -19.72 5.12
N VAL A 54 -1.14 -19.51 5.70
CA VAL A 54 -0.46 -18.22 5.74
C VAL A 54 0.92 -18.41 5.15
N ASP A 55 1.12 -17.83 3.97
CA ASP A 55 2.40 -17.72 3.30
C ASP A 55 3.01 -16.36 3.63
N SER A 56 4.26 -16.36 4.10
CA SER A 56 5.03 -15.16 4.39
C SER A 56 6.32 -15.19 3.60
N VAL A 57 6.52 -14.19 2.75
CA VAL A 57 7.68 -14.10 1.85
C VAL A 57 8.49 -12.84 2.17
N ILE A 58 9.80 -12.99 2.24
CA ILE A 58 10.74 -11.89 2.34
C ILE A 58 11.34 -11.65 0.96
N LEU A 59 11.19 -10.44 0.46
CA LEU A 59 11.56 -10.04 -0.89
C LEU A 59 12.81 -9.16 -0.87
N ASN A 60 13.61 -9.31 -1.93
CA ASN A 60 14.83 -8.60 -2.27
C ASN A 60 15.08 -8.79 -3.79
N TYR A 61 14.36 -8.00 -4.60
CA TYR A 61 14.37 -8.11 -6.06
C TYR A 61 15.54 -7.37 -6.71
N GLY A 62 16.26 -8.02 -7.62
CA GLY A 62 17.19 -7.33 -8.51
C GLY A 62 18.61 -7.84 -8.46
N GLU A 63 18.87 -8.98 -7.83
CA GLU A 63 20.07 -9.75 -8.14
C GLU A 63 19.87 -10.48 -9.47
N ALA A 64 20.83 -10.37 -10.39
CA ALA A 64 20.77 -11.03 -11.70
C ALA A 64 20.61 -12.56 -11.60
N GLU A 65 20.98 -13.15 -10.46
CA GLU A 65 20.87 -14.58 -10.16
C GLU A 65 19.57 -14.96 -9.42
N ASN A 66 18.76 -14.00 -8.97
CA ASN A 66 17.49 -14.23 -8.26
C ASN A 66 16.34 -13.38 -8.85
N PRO A 67 15.78 -13.80 -10.01
CA PRO A 67 14.73 -13.03 -10.70
C PRO A 67 13.42 -12.93 -9.91
N ASP A 68 13.13 -13.93 -9.05
CA ASP A 68 11.90 -13.98 -8.26
C ASP A 68 12.01 -13.16 -6.97
N GLY A 69 13.23 -12.70 -6.61
CA GLY A 69 13.51 -11.82 -5.47
C GLY A 69 13.26 -12.44 -4.10
N ILE A 70 12.94 -13.74 -4.01
CA ILE A 70 12.61 -14.40 -2.76
C ILE A 70 13.92 -14.75 -2.04
N ILE A 71 14.08 -14.25 -0.80
CA ILE A 71 15.23 -14.57 0.07
C ILE A 71 14.83 -15.31 1.35
N GLY A 72 13.53 -15.44 1.60
CA GLY A 72 12.97 -16.22 2.69
C GLY A 72 11.49 -16.48 2.48
N GLU A 73 11.03 -17.66 2.88
CA GLU A 73 9.64 -18.09 2.76
C GLU A 73 9.28 -18.92 3.99
N ASN A 74 8.06 -18.76 4.48
CA ASN A 74 7.52 -19.53 5.58
C ASN A 74 6.01 -19.72 5.43
N ILE A 75 5.58 -20.98 5.38
CA ILE A 75 4.17 -21.36 5.28
C ILE A 75 3.73 -22.01 6.59
N ILE A 76 2.68 -21.47 7.20
CA ILE A 76 2.05 -22.04 8.39
C ILE A 76 0.54 -22.12 8.21
N GLN A 77 -0.14 -22.78 9.14
CA GLN A 77 -1.59 -22.77 9.20
C GLN A 77 -2.09 -22.16 10.51
N LEU A 78 -3.18 -21.41 10.40
CA LEU A 78 -3.88 -20.80 11.53
C LEU A 78 -5.30 -21.35 11.63
N MET A 79 -5.83 -21.39 12.84
CA MET A 79 -7.24 -21.64 13.09
C MET A 79 -7.76 -20.63 14.08
N GLU A 80 -8.90 -20.03 13.79
CA GLU A 80 -9.68 -19.24 14.75
C GLU A 80 -10.96 -20.00 15.09
N ARG A 81 -11.25 -20.19 16.38
CA ARG A 81 -12.48 -20.83 16.86
C ARG A 81 -13.17 -19.97 17.90
N ILE A 82 -14.45 -19.74 17.71
CA ILE A 82 -15.35 -19.09 18.67
C ILE A 82 -15.77 -20.13 19.71
N ASP A 83 -15.43 -19.89 20.97
CA ASP A 83 -15.85 -20.68 22.13
C ASP A 83 -17.11 -20.06 22.77
N LYS A 84 -17.53 -20.59 23.91
CA LYS A 84 -18.76 -20.18 24.61
C LYS A 84 -18.88 -18.66 24.82
N PRO A 85 -20.10 -18.11 24.65
CA PRO A 85 -20.37 -16.73 25.03
C PRO A 85 -20.22 -16.53 26.54
N PHE A 86 -19.83 -15.33 26.94
CA PHE A 86 -19.79 -14.89 28.31
C PHE A 86 -20.31 -13.45 28.43
N ASP A 87 -20.90 -13.14 29.58
CA ASP A 87 -21.36 -11.78 29.91
C ASP A 87 -20.21 -10.97 30.52
N ASP A 88 -20.08 -9.70 30.14
CA ASP A 88 -19.06 -8.79 30.70
C ASP A 88 -19.43 -8.17 32.05
N GLY A 89 -20.60 -8.50 32.61
CA GLY A 89 -21.16 -7.90 33.81
C GLY A 89 -21.90 -6.58 33.55
N PHE A 90 -21.90 -6.09 32.31
CA PHE A 90 -22.61 -4.89 31.87
C PHE A 90 -23.77 -5.22 30.91
N GLY A 91 -24.09 -6.51 30.74
CA GLY A 91 -25.18 -6.98 29.90
C GLY A 91 -24.81 -7.13 28.42
N HIS A 92 -23.52 -7.14 28.08
CA HIS A 92 -23.07 -7.43 26.72
C HIS A 92 -22.55 -8.86 26.61
N THR A 93 -22.99 -9.56 25.57
CA THR A 93 -22.46 -10.86 25.19
C THR A 93 -21.15 -10.71 24.46
N ASN A 94 -20.12 -11.36 24.96
CA ASN A 94 -18.80 -11.47 24.36
C ASN A 94 -18.50 -12.92 24.07
N TYR A 95 -17.60 -13.17 23.13
CA TYR A 95 -17.20 -14.51 22.74
C TYR A 95 -15.70 -14.66 22.89
N ARG A 96 -15.28 -15.76 23.51
CA ARG A 96 -13.85 -16.12 23.55
C ARG A 96 -13.46 -16.64 22.18
N LEU A 97 -12.42 -16.08 21.58
CA LEU A 97 -11.88 -16.48 20.30
C LEU A 97 -10.50 -17.13 20.52
N GLU A 98 -10.42 -18.45 20.38
CA GLU A 98 -9.16 -19.18 20.50
C GLU A 98 -8.48 -19.24 19.14
N ARG A 99 -7.24 -18.74 19.06
CA ARG A 99 -6.39 -18.83 17.87
C ARG A 99 -5.34 -19.90 18.07
N PHE A 100 -5.22 -20.82 17.12
CA PHE A 100 -4.24 -21.89 17.09
C PHE A 100 -3.34 -21.73 15.87
N LYS A 101 -2.16 -22.32 15.94
CA LYS A 101 -1.23 -22.43 14.81
C LYS A 101 -0.62 -23.81 14.70
N ARG A 102 -0.16 -24.17 13.50
CA ARG A 102 0.66 -25.35 13.23
C ARG A 102 1.53 -25.13 12.00
N GLU A 103 2.67 -25.81 11.94
CA GLU A 103 3.64 -25.67 10.84
C GLU A 103 3.15 -26.33 9.54
N ASN A 104 2.32 -27.38 9.63
CA ASN A 104 1.76 -28.07 8.46
C ASN A 104 0.60 -29.00 8.87
N ASN A 105 -0.02 -29.65 7.87
CA ASN A 105 -1.15 -30.56 8.05
C ASN A 105 -0.90 -31.76 8.99
N ASN A 106 0.35 -32.16 9.21
CA ASN A 106 0.71 -33.30 10.07
C ASN A 106 1.02 -32.89 11.51
N ALA A 107 1.20 -31.60 11.77
CA ALA A 107 1.45 -31.08 13.11
C ALA A 107 0.12 -30.91 13.88
N GLU A 108 0.20 -31.07 15.20
CA GLU A 108 -0.92 -30.78 16.09
C GLU A 108 -1.17 -29.27 16.18
N TRP A 109 -2.43 -28.88 16.37
CA TRP A 109 -2.80 -27.50 16.65
C TRP A 109 -2.29 -27.07 18.02
N VAL A 110 -1.48 -26.01 18.06
CA VAL A 110 -1.00 -25.41 19.31
C VAL A 110 -1.74 -24.11 19.54
N LEU A 111 -2.24 -23.89 20.77
CA LEU A 111 -2.86 -22.62 21.14
C LEU A 111 -1.82 -21.50 21.02
N ASP A 112 -2.10 -20.53 20.17
CA ASP A 112 -1.24 -19.37 19.92
C ASP A 112 -1.69 -18.18 20.78
N SER A 113 -2.97 -17.83 20.68
CA SER A 113 -3.53 -16.65 21.32
C SER A 113 -4.98 -16.89 21.75
N VAL A 114 -5.43 -16.15 22.76
CA VAL A 114 -6.85 -16.08 23.14
C VAL A 114 -7.29 -14.63 23.06
N TRP A 115 -8.27 -14.39 22.21
CA TRP A 115 -8.84 -13.07 21.92
C TRP A 115 -10.31 -13.03 22.37
N VAL A 116 -10.91 -11.84 22.27
CA VAL A 116 -12.33 -11.63 22.54
C VAL A 116 -12.99 -11.04 21.30
N LEU A 117 -14.20 -11.49 20.99
CA LEU A 117 -15.02 -10.97 19.91
C LEU A 117 -16.32 -10.44 20.49
N THR A 118 -16.69 -9.23 20.09
CA THR A 118 -17.84 -8.49 20.60
C THR A 118 -18.62 -7.89 19.44
N TYR A 119 -19.95 -7.98 19.49
CA TYR A 119 -20.82 -7.16 18.66
C TYR A 119 -21.53 -6.14 19.54
N ARG A 120 -21.21 -4.85 19.38
CA ARG A 120 -21.80 -3.75 20.17
C ARG A 120 -21.91 -2.51 19.30
N ASP A 121 -22.94 -1.70 19.52
CA ASP A 121 -23.10 -0.39 18.86
C ASP A 121 -23.00 -0.46 17.33
N ASN A 122 -23.52 -1.54 16.71
CA ASN A 122 -23.42 -1.82 15.27
C ASN A 122 -21.98 -2.04 14.77
N GLN A 123 -21.09 -2.53 15.63
CA GLN A 123 -19.68 -2.76 15.33
C GLN A 123 -19.26 -4.16 15.75
N ILE A 124 -18.44 -4.79 14.92
CA ILE A 124 -17.73 -6.03 15.25
C ILE A 124 -16.35 -5.64 15.75
N ILE A 125 -16.09 -5.90 17.03
CA ILE A 125 -14.87 -5.51 17.73
C ILE A 125 -14.13 -6.78 18.12
N LYS A 126 -12.86 -6.85 17.73
CA LYS A 126 -11.95 -7.95 18.08
C LYS A 126 -10.85 -7.42 18.98
N TYR A 127 -10.68 -8.04 20.15
CA TYR A 127 -9.64 -7.71 21.12
C TYR A 127 -8.43 -8.61 20.87
N GLU A 128 -7.54 -8.16 20.00
CA GLU A 128 -6.32 -8.87 19.63
C GLU A 128 -5.25 -8.54 20.67
N ASN A 129 -4.83 -9.54 21.45
CA ASN A 129 -3.87 -9.37 22.55
C ASN A 129 -4.23 -8.24 23.54
N GLY A 130 -5.53 -8.06 23.78
CA GLY A 130 -6.07 -7.02 24.66
C GLY A 130 -6.26 -5.65 24.00
N ILE A 131 -5.90 -5.47 22.73
CA ILE A 131 -6.12 -4.23 21.99
C ILE A 131 -7.40 -4.35 21.16
N PRO A 132 -8.41 -3.49 21.37
CA PRO A 132 -9.65 -3.53 20.60
C PRO A 132 -9.45 -2.92 19.21
N TYR A 133 -9.87 -3.66 18.19
CA TYR A 133 -9.94 -3.24 16.80
C TYR A 133 -11.37 -3.39 16.27
N VAL A 134 -11.93 -2.31 15.72
CA VAL A 134 -13.23 -2.33 15.03
C VAL A 134 -13.02 -2.95 13.65
N LYS A 135 -13.32 -4.24 13.51
CA LYS A 135 -13.08 -5.01 12.28
C LYS A 135 -14.09 -4.71 11.19
N LEU A 136 -15.37 -4.53 11.52
CA LEU A 136 -16.44 -4.16 10.60
C LEU A 136 -17.50 -3.31 11.31
N VAL A 137 -18.25 -2.52 10.54
CA VAL A 137 -19.34 -1.64 11.03
C VAL A 137 -20.61 -1.84 10.22
N ASN A 138 -21.77 -1.63 10.83
CA ASN A 138 -23.08 -1.81 10.20
C ASN A 138 -23.80 -0.46 10.02
N PRO A 139 -24.34 -0.14 8.83
CA PRO A 139 -24.26 -0.89 7.57
C PRO A 139 -22.97 -0.71 6.81
N LEU A 140 -22.60 -1.72 6.00
CA LEU A 140 -21.55 -1.62 4.99
C LEU A 140 -22.11 -1.07 3.68
N TYR A 141 -21.36 -0.17 3.05
CA TYR A 141 -21.58 0.34 1.70
C TYR A 141 -20.24 0.80 1.10
N ASP A 142 -20.11 0.82 -0.22
CA ASP A 142 -18.88 1.19 -0.93
C ASP A 142 -18.37 2.57 -0.45
N ARG A 143 -17.04 2.69 -0.26
CA ARG A 143 -16.31 3.90 0.19
C ARG A 143 -16.59 4.35 1.63
N LEU A 144 -17.33 3.56 2.42
CA LEU A 144 -17.46 3.82 3.86
C LEU A 144 -16.09 3.73 4.53
N LYS A 145 -15.76 4.73 5.36
CA LYS A 145 -14.57 4.75 6.20
C LYS A 145 -14.92 4.75 7.69
N TRP A 146 -14.13 4.07 8.51
CA TRP A 146 -14.25 4.13 9.97
C TRP A 146 -12.90 4.01 10.67
N ASN A 147 -12.84 4.57 11.86
CA ASN A 147 -11.69 4.44 12.74
C ASN A 147 -11.69 3.04 13.39
N GLN A 148 -10.85 2.14 12.89
CA GLN A 148 -10.58 0.83 13.47
C GLN A 148 -10.03 0.92 14.91
N ASN A 149 -9.39 2.04 15.24
CA ASN A 149 -8.77 2.33 16.52
C ASN A 149 -9.68 3.15 17.45
N ALA A 150 -10.99 3.21 17.18
CA ALA A 150 -11.95 4.02 17.96
C ALA A 150 -11.95 3.74 19.48
N TYR A 151 -11.44 2.59 19.89
CA TYR A 151 -11.38 2.16 21.30
C TYR A 151 -9.95 1.94 21.82
N ASN A 152 -8.93 2.39 21.09
CA ASN A 152 -7.53 2.29 21.52
C ASN A 152 -6.78 3.62 21.28
N ASN A 153 -5.50 3.67 21.65
CA ASN A 153 -4.71 4.91 21.64
C ASN A 153 -3.94 5.15 20.32
N GLN A 154 -4.19 4.38 19.26
CA GLN A 154 -3.48 4.49 17.98
C GLN A 154 -4.09 5.54 17.04
N GLY A 155 -5.31 6.00 17.32
CA GLY A 155 -5.96 7.07 16.55
C GLY A 155 -6.33 6.69 15.11
N GLU A 156 -6.98 7.62 14.40
CA GLU A 156 -7.37 7.45 12.99
C GLU A 156 -6.36 8.03 11.99
N GLN A 157 -5.30 8.66 12.49
CA GLN A 157 -4.25 9.28 11.69
C GLN A 157 -2.87 8.93 12.27
N GLY A 158 -1.90 8.72 11.39
CA GLY A 158 -0.48 8.60 11.74
C GLY A 158 0.11 9.93 12.21
N GLU A 159 1.32 9.89 12.77
CA GLU A 159 2.05 11.09 13.20
C GLU A 159 2.36 12.05 12.03
N ASP A 160 2.46 11.50 10.83
CA ASP A 160 2.66 12.17 9.54
C ASP A 160 1.35 12.68 8.91
N GLY A 161 0.20 12.44 9.54
CA GLY A 161 -1.13 12.79 9.02
C GLY A 161 -1.73 11.74 8.08
N THR A 162 -1.08 10.60 7.88
CA THR A 162 -1.57 9.49 7.06
C THR A 162 -2.93 8.99 7.57
N ASP A 163 -3.93 8.86 6.69
CA ASP A 163 -5.25 8.32 7.04
C ASP A 163 -5.16 6.82 7.31
N LEU A 164 -5.32 6.41 8.57
CA LEU A 164 -5.24 5.01 8.98
C LEU A 164 -6.61 4.32 8.99
N ARG A 165 -7.69 5.02 8.66
CA ARG A 165 -9.05 4.45 8.72
C ARG A 165 -9.22 3.33 7.72
N TYR A 166 -9.92 2.29 8.15
CA TYR A 166 -10.37 1.23 7.25
C TYR A 166 -11.36 1.80 6.23
N GLU A 167 -11.32 1.30 5.00
CA GLU A 167 -12.23 1.69 3.92
C GLU A 167 -12.87 0.46 3.26
N VAL A 168 -14.18 0.50 3.05
CA VAL A 168 -14.87 -0.47 2.17
C VAL A 168 -14.50 -0.16 0.72
N ALA A 169 -13.57 -0.93 0.14
CA ALA A 169 -13.26 -0.83 -1.28
C ALA A 169 -14.44 -1.29 -2.14
N SER A 170 -15.11 -2.37 -1.73
CA SER A 170 -16.36 -2.82 -2.32
C SER A 170 -17.17 -3.72 -1.40
N VAL A 171 -18.49 -3.75 -1.56
CA VAL A 171 -19.38 -4.70 -0.88
C VAL A 171 -20.41 -5.31 -1.83
N GLY A 172 -20.72 -6.59 -1.63
CA GLY A 172 -21.71 -7.33 -2.40
C GLY A 172 -21.26 -7.75 -3.79
N ARG A 173 -19.95 -7.86 -4.01
CA ARG A 173 -19.34 -8.26 -5.28
C ARG A 173 -18.67 -9.62 -5.15
N PHE A 174 -18.52 -10.31 -6.28
CA PHE A 174 -17.77 -11.57 -6.30
C PHE A 174 -16.29 -11.30 -6.08
N TYR A 175 -15.62 -12.24 -5.44
CA TYR A 175 -14.18 -12.28 -5.28
C TYR A 175 -13.71 -13.72 -5.38
N GLY A 176 -12.54 -13.94 -5.97
CA GLY A 176 -11.98 -15.28 -6.13
C GLY A 176 -10.46 -15.21 -6.16
N PHE A 177 -9.85 -16.30 -5.75
CA PHE A 177 -8.42 -16.53 -5.79
C PHE A 177 -8.17 -18.03 -5.98
N ASP A 178 -7.07 -18.38 -6.62
CA ASP A 178 -6.76 -19.74 -7.04
C ASP A 178 -7.95 -20.40 -7.77
N ASP A 179 -8.52 -21.47 -7.22
CA ASP A 179 -9.70 -22.19 -7.73
C ASP A 179 -10.99 -21.90 -6.93
N LYS A 180 -10.94 -21.03 -5.91
CA LYS A 180 -12.07 -20.67 -5.03
C LYS A 180 -12.77 -19.40 -5.53
N GLN A 181 -14.10 -19.39 -5.44
CA GLN A 181 -14.94 -18.22 -5.74
C GLN A 181 -15.97 -17.99 -4.64
N PHE A 182 -16.15 -16.73 -4.28
CA PHE A 182 -17.12 -16.24 -3.30
C PHE A 182 -18.00 -15.18 -3.98
N ASP A 183 -19.29 -15.45 -4.14
CA ASP A 183 -20.18 -14.61 -4.96
C ASP A 183 -20.49 -13.24 -4.34
N ILE A 184 -20.48 -13.17 -3.00
CA ILE A 184 -20.85 -11.97 -2.25
C ILE A 184 -19.78 -11.73 -1.18
N THR A 185 -18.97 -10.70 -1.37
CA THR A 185 -17.89 -10.33 -0.46
C THR A 185 -17.91 -8.85 -0.08
N ALA A 186 -17.29 -8.53 1.06
CA ALA A 186 -16.89 -7.20 1.46
C ALA A 186 -15.35 -7.13 1.40
N THR A 187 -14.81 -6.22 0.59
CA THR A 187 -13.37 -5.95 0.49
C THR A 187 -13.06 -4.70 1.31
N ILE A 188 -12.21 -4.85 2.31
CA ILE A 188 -11.81 -3.78 3.23
C ILE A 188 -10.33 -3.50 3.04
N ASN A 189 -10.00 -2.27 2.69
CA ASN A 189 -8.62 -1.78 2.75
C ASN A 189 -8.34 -1.44 4.22
N GLU A 190 -7.58 -2.29 4.91
CA GLU A 190 -7.18 -2.09 6.30
C GLU A 190 -5.97 -1.15 6.41
N ILE A 191 -5.07 -1.19 5.42
CA ILE A 191 -3.94 -0.27 5.26
C ILE A 191 -3.83 0.04 3.78
N ASN A 192 -3.67 1.33 3.44
CA ASN A 192 -3.40 1.76 2.07
C ASN A 192 -2.51 3.00 2.12
N VAL A 193 -1.24 2.78 2.43
CA VAL A 193 -0.22 3.83 2.50
C VAL A 193 0.66 3.72 1.26
N GLU A 194 0.43 4.62 0.33
CA GLU A 194 1.33 4.93 -0.77
C GLU A 194 1.87 6.34 -0.47
N ASN A 195 3.15 6.45 -0.10
CA ASN A 195 3.75 7.77 0.11
C ASN A 195 3.91 8.45 -1.26
N ASP A 196 2.98 9.34 -1.60
CA ASP A 196 2.89 10.04 -2.90
C ASP A 196 4.14 10.89 -3.19
N ASP A 197 4.77 11.45 -2.14
CA ASP A 197 5.91 12.37 -2.30
C ASP A 197 7.25 11.69 -2.62
N ASN A 198 7.49 10.47 -2.12
CA ASN A 198 8.78 9.78 -2.33
C ASN A 198 8.64 8.40 -3.01
N GLN A 199 7.45 7.76 -3.00
CA GLN A 199 7.22 6.40 -3.52
C GLN A 199 8.30 5.38 -3.09
N GLU A 200 8.88 5.60 -1.91
CA GLU A 200 9.96 4.78 -1.37
C GLU A 200 9.38 3.58 -0.61
N ASP A 201 8.35 3.82 0.20
CA ASP A 201 7.68 2.82 1.01
C ASP A 201 6.22 2.65 0.59
N PHE A 202 5.79 1.39 0.52
CA PHE A 202 4.43 0.99 0.19
C PHE A 202 3.96 -0.03 1.23
N GLU A 203 2.87 0.29 1.92
CA GLU A 203 2.24 -0.64 2.84
C GLU A 203 0.75 -0.78 2.50
N THR A 204 0.35 -1.99 2.12
CA THR A 204 -1.04 -2.31 1.80
C THR A 204 -1.50 -3.51 2.60
N LYS A 205 -2.75 -3.47 3.05
CA LYS A 205 -3.41 -4.59 3.73
C LYS A 205 -4.87 -4.64 3.29
N VAL A 206 -5.26 -5.70 2.61
CA VAL A 206 -6.59 -5.86 2.05
C VAL A 206 -7.23 -7.15 2.58
N ALA A 207 -8.38 -7.01 3.23
CA ALA A 207 -9.13 -8.10 3.81
C ALA A 207 -10.42 -8.35 3.01
N HIS A 208 -10.62 -9.58 2.55
CA HIS A 208 -11.83 -10.01 1.86
C HIS A 208 -12.66 -10.88 2.79
N TYR A 209 -13.86 -10.41 3.12
CA TYR A 209 -14.83 -11.13 3.93
C TYR A 209 -15.94 -11.69 3.03
N ALA A 210 -16.12 -13.00 3.00
CA ALA A 210 -17.21 -13.62 2.26
C ALA A 210 -18.46 -13.74 3.14
N LYS A 211 -19.61 -13.56 2.49
CA LYS A 211 -20.90 -13.70 3.14
C LYS A 211 -21.06 -15.11 3.73
N ASP A 212 -21.56 -15.18 4.96
CA ASP A 212 -21.83 -16.37 5.75
C ASP A 212 -20.57 -17.20 6.10
N ILE A 213 -19.37 -16.65 5.88
CA ILE A 213 -18.09 -17.32 6.14
C ILE A 213 -17.18 -16.50 7.05
N GLY A 214 -17.01 -15.20 6.80
CA GLY A 214 -15.99 -14.41 7.48
C GLY A 214 -14.83 -14.04 6.55
N LEU A 215 -13.67 -13.74 7.14
CA LEU A 215 -12.43 -13.45 6.41
C LEU A 215 -12.03 -14.68 5.59
N VAL A 216 -11.97 -14.57 4.26
CA VAL A 216 -11.56 -15.66 3.35
C VAL A 216 -10.18 -15.44 2.74
N HIS A 217 -9.75 -14.18 2.65
CA HIS A 217 -8.45 -13.83 2.12
C HIS A 217 -7.94 -12.54 2.77
N LEU A 218 -6.65 -12.51 3.09
CA LEU A 218 -5.96 -11.31 3.53
C LEU A 218 -4.63 -11.21 2.79
N ASP A 219 -4.46 -10.12 2.05
CA ASP A 219 -3.21 -9.74 1.41
C ASP A 219 -2.57 -8.62 2.22
N TYR A 220 -1.32 -8.80 2.61
CA TYR A 220 -0.51 -7.76 3.24
C TYR A 220 0.81 -7.64 2.50
N SER A 221 1.25 -6.42 2.25
CA SER A 221 2.55 -6.12 1.67
C SER A 221 3.12 -4.90 2.34
N LYS A 222 4.37 -4.99 2.77
CA LYS A 222 5.18 -3.88 3.24
C LYS A 222 6.50 -3.92 2.49
N LEU A 223 6.63 -3.05 1.50
CA LEU A 223 7.73 -3.04 0.54
C LEU A 223 8.39 -1.67 0.52
N SER A 224 9.68 -1.67 0.25
CA SER A 224 10.50 -0.48 0.14
C SER A 224 11.40 -0.57 -1.09
N ARG A 225 11.62 0.55 -1.76
CA ARG A 225 12.66 0.69 -2.77
C ARG A 225 14.00 0.94 -2.08
N SER A 226 15.00 0.14 -2.44
CA SER A 226 16.37 0.28 -1.97
C SER A 226 17.26 0.77 -3.11
N TYR A 227 17.90 1.92 -2.88
CA TYR A 227 18.81 2.60 -3.81
C TYR A 227 20.26 2.44 -3.36
N TYR A 228 21.22 2.84 -4.21
CA TYR A 228 22.60 3.03 -3.74
C TYR A 228 22.68 4.35 -2.98
N VAL A 229 23.19 4.32 -1.75
CA VAL A 229 23.24 5.48 -0.85
C VAL A 229 24.67 5.71 -0.38
N PHE A 230 25.12 6.96 -0.44
CA PHE A 230 26.42 7.38 0.09
C PHE A 230 26.32 8.76 0.74
N LYS A 231 27.28 9.10 1.60
CA LYS A 231 27.32 10.39 2.30
C LYS A 231 28.33 11.32 1.67
N SER A 232 28.08 12.63 1.81
CA SER A 232 29.06 13.65 1.44
C SER A 232 30.36 13.58 2.24
N THR A 233 30.37 12.91 3.40
CA THR A 233 31.56 12.74 4.24
C THR A 233 32.32 11.45 3.98
N ASP A 234 31.83 10.59 3.10
CA ASP A 234 32.53 9.34 2.79
C ASP A 234 33.71 9.65 1.85
N PRO A 235 34.97 9.39 2.23
CA PRO A 235 36.11 9.69 1.35
C PRO A 235 36.15 8.82 0.09
N GLU A 236 35.58 7.62 0.18
CA GLU A 236 35.47 6.64 -0.91
C GLU A 236 34.05 6.05 -0.97
N LEU A 237 33.59 5.71 -2.17
CA LEU A 237 32.28 5.17 -2.51
C LEU A 237 32.35 3.64 -2.62
N ILE A 238 32.38 2.96 -1.49
CA ILE A 238 32.48 1.50 -1.46
C ILE A 238 31.26 0.87 -2.14
N GLY A 239 31.52 0.06 -3.18
CA GLY A 239 30.46 -0.64 -3.90
C GLY A 239 29.69 0.26 -4.87
N ASN A 240 30.31 1.32 -5.37
CA ASN A 240 29.71 2.21 -6.37
C ASN A 240 29.23 1.41 -7.60
N PRO A 241 27.91 1.34 -7.87
CA PRO A 241 27.39 0.51 -8.96
C PRO A 241 27.75 1.05 -10.35
N TYR A 242 28.23 2.30 -10.43
CA TYR A 242 28.71 2.88 -11.69
C TYR A 242 30.16 2.48 -12.03
N CYS A 243 30.85 1.67 -11.22
CA CYS A 243 32.21 1.21 -11.50
C CYS A 243 32.34 0.47 -12.84
N ASN A 244 31.29 -0.25 -13.27
CA ASN A 244 31.26 -0.93 -14.57
C ASN A 244 30.93 0.02 -15.74
N HIS A 245 30.63 1.29 -15.46
CA HIS A 245 30.13 2.30 -16.38
C HIS A 245 30.97 3.58 -16.40
N VAL A 246 32.19 3.55 -15.86
CA VAL A 246 33.06 4.74 -15.70
C VAL A 246 33.37 5.49 -17.00
N ASN A 247 33.29 4.81 -18.15
CA ASN A 247 33.53 5.40 -19.48
C ASN A 247 32.24 5.91 -20.16
N ASP A 248 31.09 5.70 -19.54
CA ASP A 248 29.80 6.09 -20.08
C ASP A 248 29.29 7.32 -19.33
N SER A 249 29.08 8.43 -20.04
CA SER A 249 28.47 9.62 -19.45
C SER A 249 26.96 9.45 -19.21
N ILE A 250 26.34 8.45 -19.84
CA ILE A 250 24.94 8.06 -19.71
C ILE A 250 24.87 6.53 -19.68
N VAL A 251 24.17 5.98 -18.69
CA VAL A 251 23.94 4.54 -18.51
C VAL A 251 22.50 4.20 -18.89
N ARG A 252 22.30 3.01 -19.47
CA ARG A 252 20.97 2.46 -19.75
C ARG A 252 20.63 1.39 -18.71
N LEU A 253 19.50 1.57 -18.02
CA LEU A 253 18.95 0.59 -17.08
C LEU A 253 18.33 -0.61 -17.82
N GLY A 254 18.03 -1.68 -17.07
CA GLY A 254 17.44 -2.90 -17.62
C GLY A 254 16.07 -2.69 -18.27
N ASP A 255 15.26 -1.77 -17.75
CA ASP A 255 13.97 -1.36 -18.29
C ASP A 255 14.06 -0.50 -19.56
N GLY A 256 15.28 -0.11 -19.95
CA GLY A 256 15.59 0.73 -21.10
C GLY A 256 15.67 2.23 -20.81
N SER A 257 15.36 2.67 -19.59
CA SER A 257 15.52 4.05 -19.15
C SER A 257 16.99 4.49 -19.21
N LEU A 258 17.22 5.77 -19.47
CA LEU A 258 18.56 6.37 -19.47
C LEU A 258 18.76 7.12 -18.16
N VAL A 259 20.00 7.14 -17.67
CA VAL A 259 20.41 7.82 -16.44
C VAL A 259 21.79 8.44 -16.65
N ASP A 260 21.96 9.71 -16.30
CA ASP A 260 23.26 10.39 -16.38
C ASP A 260 24.21 9.77 -15.33
N ASN A 261 25.48 9.54 -15.69
CA ASN A 261 26.45 8.97 -14.75
C ASN A 261 27.12 10.09 -13.94
N PRO A 262 26.84 10.21 -12.62
CA PRO A 262 27.36 11.30 -11.81
C PRO A 262 28.85 11.16 -11.47
N PHE A 263 29.44 10.01 -11.83
CA PHE A 263 30.85 9.68 -11.59
C PHE A 263 31.66 9.59 -12.89
N TYR A 264 31.07 9.96 -14.03
CA TYR A 264 31.78 9.97 -15.31
C TYR A 264 32.96 10.95 -15.27
N GLY A 265 34.15 10.47 -15.65
CA GLY A 265 35.38 11.27 -15.63
C GLY A 265 36.06 11.38 -14.26
N ASN A 266 35.56 10.69 -13.23
CA ASN A 266 36.24 10.62 -11.93
C ASN A 266 37.61 9.92 -12.04
N PRO A 267 38.59 10.28 -11.19
CA PRO A 267 39.94 9.68 -11.20
C PRO A 267 39.94 8.16 -10.95
N SER A 268 39.01 7.69 -10.11
CA SER A 268 38.73 6.28 -9.84
C SER A 268 37.24 6.09 -9.60
N CYS A 269 36.75 4.85 -9.67
CA CYS A 269 35.32 4.60 -9.53
C CYS A 269 34.82 4.70 -8.08
N ASP A 270 35.68 4.40 -7.11
CA ASP A 270 35.38 4.60 -5.68
C ASP A 270 35.62 6.05 -5.23
N TYR A 271 36.03 6.96 -6.12
CA TYR A 271 36.25 8.36 -5.76
C TYR A 271 34.93 9.07 -5.45
N ASN A 272 34.79 9.64 -4.24
CA ASN A 272 33.66 10.50 -3.91
C ASN A 272 33.96 11.95 -4.34
N PRO A 273 33.30 12.48 -5.40
CA PRO A 273 33.58 13.83 -5.88
C PRO A 273 33.11 14.93 -4.91
N ILE A 274 32.20 14.60 -3.99
CA ILE A 274 31.65 15.56 -3.03
C ILE A 274 32.21 15.42 -1.62
N TYR A 275 33.27 14.63 -1.45
CA TYR A 275 34.01 14.56 -0.18
C TYR A 275 34.78 15.86 0.09
N GLU A 276 34.77 16.33 1.33
CA GLU A 276 35.32 17.62 1.74
C GLU A 276 36.79 17.86 1.37
N GLY A 277 37.60 16.80 1.32
CA GLY A 277 39.01 16.85 0.97
C GLY A 277 39.25 17.01 -0.53
N ASN A 278 38.20 16.79 -1.33
CA ASN A 278 38.20 16.80 -2.79
C ASN A 278 37.58 18.08 -3.37
N LEU A 279 36.89 18.87 -2.54
CA LEU A 279 36.17 20.08 -2.95
C LEU A 279 37.09 21.30 -3.06
N GLU A 280 36.78 22.17 -4.01
CA GLU A 280 37.31 23.53 -4.04
C GLU A 280 36.63 24.39 -2.96
N GLY A 281 37.39 25.30 -2.32
CA GLY A 281 36.89 26.16 -1.24
C GLY A 281 37.71 26.03 0.04
N ASN A 282 37.90 27.15 0.74
CA ASN A 282 38.68 27.23 1.98
C ASN A 282 37.79 27.29 3.23
N THR A 283 36.51 27.64 3.09
CA THR A 283 35.57 27.69 4.22
C THR A 283 34.53 26.56 4.14
N PRO A 284 33.94 26.16 5.27
CA PRO A 284 32.85 25.18 5.29
C PRO A 284 31.68 25.59 4.38
N GLU A 285 31.35 26.87 4.31
CA GLU A 285 30.25 27.39 3.47
C GLU A 285 30.57 27.27 1.97
N GLU A 286 31.81 27.54 1.56
CA GLU A 286 32.24 27.36 0.17
C GLU A 286 32.16 25.89 -0.25
N LYS A 287 32.55 24.99 0.66
CA LYS A 287 32.46 23.53 0.44
C LYS A 287 31.01 23.05 0.40
N GLU A 288 30.16 23.52 1.32
CA GLU A 288 28.72 23.23 1.29
C GLU A 288 28.09 23.66 -0.03
N GLN A 289 28.44 24.84 -0.52
CA GLN A 289 27.96 25.34 -1.82
C GLN A 289 28.44 24.45 -2.98
N ALA A 290 29.68 23.95 -2.94
CA ALA A 290 30.19 23.03 -3.94
C ALA A 290 29.41 21.70 -3.97
N ILE A 291 29.07 21.15 -2.79
CA ILE A 291 28.22 19.96 -2.69
C ILE A 291 26.82 20.22 -3.27
N ASN A 292 26.19 21.34 -2.89
CA ASN A 292 24.87 21.72 -3.40
C ASN A 292 24.87 21.89 -4.91
N ASN A 293 25.91 22.52 -5.49
CA ASN A 293 26.05 22.66 -6.94
C ASN A 293 26.14 21.30 -7.64
N TRP A 294 26.89 20.35 -7.07
CA TRP A 294 26.99 18.99 -7.59
C TRP A 294 25.63 18.27 -7.52
N ILE A 295 24.91 18.40 -6.40
CA ILE A 295 23.56 17.82 -6.25
C ILE A 295 22.64 18.39 -7.33
N THR A 296 22.53 19.71 -7.46
CA THR A 296 21.65 20.36 -8.44
C THR A 296 22.02 20.00 -9.88
N GLN A 297 23.30 19.77 -10.18
CA GLN A 297 23.75 19.28 -11.49
C GLN A 297 23.14 17.92 -11.85
N TYR A 298 23.00 17.02 -10.87
CA TYR A 298 22.53 15.64 -11.06
C TYR A 298 21.11 15.38 -10.56
N SER A 299 20.41 16.42 -10.08
CA SER A 299 18.97 16.43 -9.86
C SER A 299 18.30 17.36 -10.87
N ASP A 300 18.12 18.64 -10.55
CA ASP A 300 17.23 19.57 -11.24
C ASP A 300 17.71 19.93 -12.65
N ASN A 301 19.02 19.92 -12.89
CA ASN A 301 19.63 20.30 -14.16
C ASN A 301 19.93 19.11 -15.08
N ALA A 302 19.81 17.88 -14.57
CA ALA A 302 20.11 16.68 -15.35
C ALA A 302 18.97 16.40 -16.35
N MET A 303 19.33 15.92 -17.54
CA MET A 303 18.32 15.44 -18.50
C MET A 303 17.77 14.09 -18.04
N ASN A 304 18.62 13.26 -17.44
CA ASN A 304 18.26 11.96 -16.91
C ASN A 304 18.78 11.85 -15.46
N PRO A 305 18.10 12.46 -14.47
CA PRO A 305 18.62 12.59 -13.12
C PRO A 305 18.89 11.23 -12.46
N PRO A 306 20.14 10.94 -12.02
CA PRO A 306 20.44 9.76 -11.21
C PRO A 306 20.03 9.90 -9.74
N ILE A 307 19.94 11.12 -9.22
CA ILE A 307 19.61 11.38 -7.82
C ILE A 307 18.12 11.20 -7.61
N VAL A 308 17.78 10.32 -6.67
CA VAL A 308 16.39 10.01 -6.30
C VAL A 308 15.98 10.79 -5.05
N ASN A 309 16.85 10.81 -4.03
CA ASN A 309 16.57 11.46 -2.76
C ASN A 309 17.85 12.07 -2.18
N VAL A 310 17.70 13.22 -1.53
CA VAL A 310 18.76 13.85 -0.74
C VAL A 310 18.19 14.19 0.64
N SER A 311 18.85 13.71 1.69
CA SER A 311 18.49 14.03 3.07
C SER A 311 19.67 14.63 3.84
N THR A 312 19.36 15.45 4.83
CA THR A 312 20.34 16.10 5.70
C THR A 312 20.56 15.26 6.96
N LEU A 313 21.82 14.87 7.23
CA LEU A 313 22.16 14.01 8.38
C LEU A 313 22.63 14.78 9.62
N GLY A 314 23.05 16.03 9.45
CA GLY A 314 23.60 16.86 10.51
C GLY A 314 24.60 17.88 9.98
N GLN A 315 25.39 18.48 10.86
CA GLN A 315 26.40 19.48 10.49
C GLN A 315 27.80 19.03 10.88
N SER A 316 28.79 19.39 10.07
CA SER A 316 30.22 19.27 10.29
C SER A 316 30.84 20.66 10.36
N SER A 317 31.86 20.83 11.19
CA SER A 317 32.69 22.04 11.19
C SER A 317 33.55 22.18 9.93
N GLU A 318 33.67 21.13 9.12
CA GLU A 318 34.57 21.08 7.97
C GLU A 318 33.83 21.35 6.64
N THR A 319 32.56 20.95 6.51
CA THR A 319 31.72 21.14 5.30
C THR A 319 30.40 21.85 5.53
N GLY A 320 30.08 22.27 6.76
CA GLY A 320 28.72 22.73 7.06
C GLY A 320 27.74 21.56 7.04
N GLN A 321 26.73 21.60 6.18
CA GLN A 321 25.71 20.55 6.09
C GLN A 321 26.28 19.20 5.60
N ILE A 322 25.90 18.09 6.25
CA ILE A 322 26.18 16.71 5.83
C ILE A 322 24.95 16.16 5.10
N TYR A 323 25.17 15.57 3.93
CA TYR A 323 24.13 15.00 3.07
C TYR A 323 24.24 13.48 2.97
N SER A 324 23.10 12.82 2.89
CA SER A 324 22.94 11.46 2.40
C SER A 324 22.28 11.52 1.04
N ILE A 325 22.91 10.92 0.03
CA ILE A 325 22.46 10.98 -1.37
C ILE A 325 22.07 9.56 -1.79
N ALA A 326 20.81 9.37 -2.19
CA ALA A 326 20.33 8.15 -2.81
C ALA A 326 20.28 8.31 -4.32
N ILE A 327 20.88 7.36 -5.05
CA ILE A 327 20.93 7.36 -6.51
C ILE A 327 20.45 6.03 -7.10
N LEU A 328 20.00 6.08 -8.35
CA LEU A 328 19.69 4.88 -9.11
C LEU A 328 20.91 3.96 -9.20
N ASN A 329 20.70 2.66 -9.02
CA ASN A 329 21.71 1.63 -9.15
C ASN A 329 21.56 0.94 -10.52
N PRO A 330 22.48 1.17 -11.48
CA PRO A 330 22.40 0.59 -12.82
C PRO A 330 22.51 -0.94 -12.88
N ASP A 331 23.02 -1.59 -11.83
CA ASP A 331 23.05 -3.05 -11.75
C ASP A 331 21.63 -3.65 -11.54
N PHE A 332 20.66 -2.82 -11.14
CA PHE A 332 19.26 -3.23 -10.96
C PHE A 332 18.41 -2.85 -12.16
N PHE A 333 17.46 -3.72 -12.52
CA PHE A 333 16.65 -3.58 -13.74
C PHE A 333 15.90 -2.23 -13.82
N PHE A 334 15.34 -1.77 -12.70
CA PHE A 334 14.62 -0.49 -12.59
C PHE A 334 15.45 0.63 -11.95
N GLY A 335 16.76 0.44 -11.74
CA GLY A 335 17.58 1.39 -11.00
C GLY A 335 17.42 1.33 -9.47
N TYR A 336 16.62 0.39 -8.96
CA TYR A 336 16.46 0.12 -7.53
C TYR A 336 16.11 -1.35 -7.31
N ASN A 337 16.33 -1.79 -6.08
CA ASN A 337 15.90 -3.09 -5.59
C ASN A 337 14.59 -2.92 -4.80
N VAL A 338 13.74 -3.94 -4.78
CA VAL A 338 12.54 -3.94 -3.94
C VAL A 338 12.74 -4.93 -2.81
N VAL A 339 12.74 -4.41 -1.58
CA VAL A 339 12.90 -5.20 -0.36
C VAL A 339 11.64 -5.15 0.47
N GLY A 340 11.37 -6.19 1.26
CA GLY A 340 10.30 -6.14 2.24
C GLY A 340 9.66 -7.48 2.53
N THR A 341 8.39 -7.45 2.92
CA THR A 341 7.63 -8.64 3.29
C THR A 341 6.25 -8.61 2.70
N THR A 342 5.81 -9.76 2.19
CA THR A 342 4.42 -10.00 1.84
C THR A 342 3.88 -11.13 2.70
N ILE A 343 2.59 -11.03 3.04
CA ILE A 343 1.86 -12.10 3.73
C ILE A 343 0.57 -12.32 2.95
N ASN A 344 0.33 -13.57 2.60
CA ASN A 344 -0.88 -14.01 1.95
C ASN A 344 -1.56 -15.06 2.83
N GLN A 345 -2.75 -14.72 3.35
CA GLN A 345 -3.53 -15.60 4.21
C GLN A 345 -4.80 -16.02 3.47
N LYS A 346 -4.91 -17.32 3.15
CA LYS A 346 -6.00 -17.91 2.36
C LYS A 346 -6.80 -18.91 3.19
N ILE A 347 -8.13 -18.87 3.08
CA ILE A 347 -8.99 -19.85 3.74
C ILE A 347 -8.75 -21.27 3.22
N ILE A 348 -8.61 -22.22 4.14
CA ILE A 348 -8.57 -23.65 3.85
C ILE A 348 -9.98 -24.24 4.00
N GLU A 349 -10.51 -24.20 5.23
CA GLU A 349 -11.82 -24.73 5.60
C GLU A 349 -12.46 -23.92 6.73
N TYR A 350 -13.77 -24.09 6.91
CA TYR A 350 -14.56 -23.48 7.97
C TYR A 350 -15.74 -24.38 8.35
N GLY A 351 -16.35 -24.14 9.50
CA GLY A 351 -17.56 -24.83 9.90
C GLY A 351 -17.93 -24.57 11.35
N ILE A 352 -18.75 -25.45 11.91
CA ILE A 352 -19.15 -25.42 13.32
C ILE A 352 -18.65 -26.69 14.00
N ASN A 353 -17.84 -26.54 15.03
CA ASN A 353 -17.36 -27.62 15.89
C ASN A 353 -17.57 -27.22 17.35
N VAL A 354 -18.73 -27.60 17.88
CA VAL A 354 -19.06 -27.38 19.29
C VAL A 354 -18.36 -28.47 20.11
N ARG A 355 -17.55 -28.07 21.10
CA ARG A 355 -16.98 -29.03 22.06
C ARG A 355 -18.14 -29.81 22.71
N PRO A 356 -18.08 -31.15 22.82
CA PRO A 356 -19.01 -31.89 23.67
C PRO A 356 -18.99 -31.26 25.06
N GLY A 357 -20.17 -30.97 25.62
CA GLY A 357 -20.28 -30.26 26.89
C GLY A 357 -19.44 -30.93 27.98
N ASN A 358 -18.46 -30.19 28.52
CA ASN A 358 -17.84 -30.47 29.81
C ASN A 358 -18.80 -30.13 30.95
#